data_AF-A0A7Y5DZR5-F1
#
_entry.id   AF-A0A7Y5DZR5-F1
#
_cell.length_a   1.000
_cell.length_b   1.000
_cell.length_c   1.000
_cell.angle_alpha   90.00
_cell.angle_beta   90.00
_cell.angle_gamma   90.00
#
_symmetry.space_group_name_H-M   'P 1'
#
loop_
_entity.id
_entity.type
_entity.pdbx_description
1 polymer ?
#
loop_
_entity_poly.entity_id
_entity_poly.type
_entity_poly.pdbx_seq_one_letter_code
_entity_poly.pdbx_strand_id
1 'polypeptide(L)'
;MRRWRKLATSCLAAAFLALGSNDAAAQCGAKRSTCSDCHDGAHAARAAEAPWHADHSFADLCVGCHGGRGDQAAEPAAHEGLGDPRDLAKCSACHADANALLARYAPTAASVRDGGADAAPTGSGAPSPRAPSPHGDPGPNLVLAGLVGVVALLAAGVVVRQERLRAASSRSAVSKV
;
A
#
# COMPACT_ATOMS: atom_id res chain seq x y z
N MET A 1 -42.34 16.74 10.91
CA MET A 1 -40.89 16.68 11.21
C MET A 1 -40.32 15.25 11.36
N ARG A 2 -41.01 14.27 11.98
CA ARG A 2 -40.48 12.89 12.15
C ARG A 2 -40.26 12.09 10.85
N ARG A 3 -41.00 12.39 9.77
CA ARG A 3 -40.87 11.69 8.47
C ARG A 3 -39.61 12.08 7.68
N TRP A 4 -39.10 13.30 7.89
CA TRP A 4 -37.92 13.81 7.19
C TRP A 4 -36.61 13.26 7.78
N ARG A 5 -36.58 13.00 9.10
CA ARG A 5 -35.43 12.36 9.76
C ARG A 5 -35.19 10.95 9.23
N LYS A 6 -36.24 10.15 8.99
CA LYS A 6 -36.12 8.78 8.47
C LYS A 6 -35.59 8.73 7.03
N LEU A 7 -36.00 9.68 6.19
CA LEU A 7 -35.52 9.79 4.80
C LEU A 7 -34.03 10.15 4.74
N ALA A 8 -33.59 11.10 5.56
CA ALA A 8 -32.19 11.50 5.61
C ALA A 8 -31.26 10.35 6.08
N THR A 9 -31.69 9.56 7.07
CA THR A 9 -30.90 8.41 7.56
C THR A 9 -30.82 7.28 6.53
N SER A 10 -31.90 7.01 5.79
CA SER A 10 -31.88 6.02 4.69
C SER A 10 -30.98 6.43 3.53
N CYS A 11 -30.96 7.71 3.15
CA CYS A 11 -30.04 8.20 2.11
C CYS A 11 -28.58 8.09 2.54
N LEU A 12 -28.27 8.39 3.81
CA LEU A 12 -26.90 8.26 4.33
C LEU A 12 -26.42 6.80 4.35
N ALA A 13 -27.29 5.88 4.77
CA ALA A 13 -26.97 4.45 4.80
C ALA A 13 -26.78 3.87 3.39
N ALA A 14 -27.63 4.29 2.43
CA ALA A 14 -27.48 3.90 1.03
C ALA A 14 -26.21 4.47 0.40
N ALA A 15 -25.84 5.72 0.71
CA ALA A 15 -24.57 6.29 0.29
C ALA A 15 -23.38 5.53 0.89
N PHE A 16 -23.42 5.16 2.17
CA PHE A 16 -22.36 4.38 2.82
C PHE A 16 -22.17 2.99 2.19
N LEU A 17 -23.26 2.30 1.82
CA LEU A 17 -23.17 1.02 1.11
C LEU A 17 -22.68 1.20 -0.34
N ALA A 18 -23.09 2.28 -1.02
CA ALA A 18 -22.67 2.55 -2.40
C ALA A 18 -21.19 2.96 -2.53
N LEU A 19 -20.56 3.46 -1.45
CA LEU A 19 -19.12 3.72 -1.40
C LEU A 19 -18.29 2.50 -0.94
N GLY A 20 -18.94 1.37 -0.61
CA GLY A 20 -18.34 0.25 0.14
C GLY A 20 -17.83 -0.92 -0.69
N SER A 21 -17.38 -0.73 -1.93
CA SER A 21 -16.79 -1.82 -2.73
C SER A 21 -15.85 -1.27 -3.80
N ASN A 22 -14.67 -0.79 -3.40
CA ASN A 22 -13.57 -0.81 -4.35
C ASN A 22 -13.03 -2.23 -4.29
N ASP A 23 -13.28 -3.02 -5.34
CA ASP A 23 -12.56 -4.28 -5.51
C ASP A 23 -11.07 -3.99 -5.30
N ALA A 24 -10.41 -4.77 -4.45
CA ALA A 24 -8.98 -4.67 -4.12
C ALA A 24 -8.07 -5.04 -5.32
N ALA A 25 -8.56 -4.83 -6.54
CA ALA A 25 -7.90 -5.10 -7.80
C ALA A 25 -7.24 -3.83 -8.35
N ALA A 26 -6.36 -3.18 -7.58
CA ALA A 26 -5.41 -2.17 -8.08
C ALA A 26 -4.47 -1.62 -6.97
N GLN A 27 -3.95 -2.46 -6.06
CA GLN A 27 -2.93 -1.97 -5.12
C GLN A 27 -1.55 -1.82 -5.79
N CYS A 28 -1.30 -2.49 -6.92
CA CYS A 28 -0.14 -2.19 -7.76
C CYS A 28 -0.38 -0.83 -8.45
N GLY A 29 0.38 0.22 -8.11
CA GLY A 29 0.29 1.53 -8.79
C GLY A 29 0.43 2.78 -7.91
N ALA A 30 0.37 2.67 -6.58
CA ALA A 30 0.18 3.83 -5.72
C ALA A 30 1.47 4.64 -5.42
N LYS A 31 2.67 4.08 -5.62
CA LYS A 31 3.97 4.74 -5.32
C LYS A 31 5.07 4.36 -6.32
N ARG A 32 6.21 5.07 -6.30
CA ARG A 32 7.25 5.06 -7.34
C ARG A 32 8.06 3.76 -7.50
N SER A 33 7.60 2.68 -6.87
CA SER A 33 8.05 1.31 -7.04
C SER A 33 7.00 0.44 -6.34
N THR A 34 6.20 -0.26 -7.14
CA THR A 34 4.92 -0.89 -6.72
C THR A 34 5.04 -2.38 -6.54
N CYS A 35 6.22 -2.93 -6.86
CA CYS A 35 6.46 -4.35 -6.83
C CYS A 35 6.33 -4.87 -5.39
N SER A 36 6.84 -4.13 -4.39
CA SER A 36 6.74 -4.54 -2.98
C SER A 36 5.31 -4.50 -2.43
N ASP A 37 4.45 -3.66 -2.99
CA ASP A 37 3.03 -3.57 -2.57
C ASP A 37 2.26 -4.84 -2.97
N CYS A 38 2.67 -5.49 -4.06
CA CYS A 38 2.09 -6.74 -4.53
C CYS A 38 2.91 -7.96 -4.07
N HIS A 39 4.23 -7.84 -3.92
CA HIS A 39 5.14 -8.86 -3.37
C HIS A 39 5.41 -8.66 -1.87
N ASP A 40 4.34 -8.47 -1.09
CA ASP A 40 4.39 -8.24 0.36
C ASP A 40 4.34 -9.54 1.18
N GLY A 41 4.18 -10.69 0.54
CA GLY A 41 4.01 -12.01 1.15
C GLY A 41 2.56 -12.40 1.41
N ALA A 42 1.61 -11.46 1.33
CA ALA A 42 0.19 -11.72 1.46
C ALA A 42 -0.50 -11.83 0.09
N HIS A 43 -0.13 -10.96 -0.86
CA HIS A 43 -0.72 -10.91 -2.20
C HIS A 43 0.12 -11.72 -3.20
N ALA A 44 1.45 -11.64 -3.12
CA ALA A 44 2.39 -12.48 -3.84
C ALA A 44 3.63 -12.75 -2.98
N ALA A 45 4.39 -13.78 -3.36
CA ALA A 45 5.62 -14.14 -2.65
C ALA A 45 6.60 -12.96 -2.65
N ARG A 46 7.24 -12.68 -1.51
CA ARG A 46 8.28 -11.66 -1.42
C ARG A 46 9.45 -11.99 -2.35
N ALA A 47 10.22 -10.98 -2.71
CA ALA A 47 11.50 -11.18 -3.41
C ALA A 47 12.34 -12.21 -2.65
N ALA A 48 13.00 -13.11 -3.40
CA ALA A 48 13.81 -14.16 -2.81
C ALA A 48 14.91 -13.56 -1.91
N GLU A 49 15.19 -14.18 -0.76
CA GLU A 49 16.28 -13.73 0.10
C GLU A 49 17.62 -14.10 -0.53
N ALA A 50 18.13 -13.21 -1.38
CA ALA A 50 19.47 -13.29 -1.95
C ALA A 50 20.36 -12.23 -1.30
N PRO A 51 21.68 -12.47 -1.13
CA PRO A 51 22.60 -11.49 -0.54
C PRO A 51 22.53 -10.11 -1.22
N TRP A 52 22.30 -10.11 -2.53
CA TRP A 52 22.13 -8.89 -3.31
C TRP A 52 20.90 -8.06 -2.88
N HIS A 53 19.77 -8.69 -2.49
CA HIS A 53 18.57 -7.99 -2.06
C HIS A 53 18.77 -7.39 -0.68
N ALA A 54 19.50 -8.08 0.20
CA ALA A 54 19.84 -7.56 1.52
C ALA A 54 20.70 -6.29 1.41
N ASP A 55 21.73 -6.32 0.56
CA ASP A 55 22.63 -5.19 0.32
C ASP A 55 21.92 -3.98 -0.35
N HIS A 56 20.79 -4.21 -1.02
CA HIS A 56 20.01 -3.18 -1.73
C HIS A 56 18.64 -2.88 -1.10
N SER A 57 18.41 -3.32 0.14
CA SER A 57 17.14 -3.15 0.85
C SER A 57 16.84 -1.72 1.30
N PHE A 58 17.77 -0.78 1.12
CA PHE A 58 17.63 0.62 1.54
C PHE A 58 16.62 1.42 0.71
N ALA A 59 16.27 0.93 -0.48
CA ALA A 59 15.27 1.53 -1.36
C ALA A 59 14.55 0.43 -2.14
N ASP A 60 13.36 0.74 -2.63
CA ASP A 60 12.69 -0.15 -3.56
C ASP A 60 13.21 0.11 -4.99
N LEU A 61 14.07 -0.81 -5.41
CA LEU A 61 14.81 -0.76 -6.66
C LEU A 61 14.28 -1.77 -7.67
N CYS A 62 13.11 -2.39 -7.43
CA CYS A 62 12.64 -3.52 -8.23
C CYS A 62 12.61 -3.18 -9.74
N VAL A 63 12.06 -2.02 -10.12
CA VAL A 63 12.02 -1.58 -11.52
C VAL A 63 13.41 -1.20 -12.05
N GLY A 64 14.24 -0.59 -11.22
CA GLY A 64 15.61 -0.21 -11.60
C GLY A 64 16.47 -1.44 -11.92
N CYS A 65 16.31 -2.50 -11.15
CA CYS A 65 17.04 -3.75 -11.27
C CYS A 65 16.44 -4.68 -12.33
N HIS A 66 15.16 -5.01 -12.20
CA HIS A 66 14.49 -5.99 -13.05
C HIS A 66 13.86 -5.42 -14.32
N GLY A 67 13.66 -4.10 -14.42
CA GLY A 67 12.82 -3.51 -15.46
C GLY A 67 11.33 -3.65 -15.14
N GLY A 68 10.51 -3.96 -16.15
CA GLY A 68 9.06 -3.98 -15.98
C GLY A 68 8.41 -2.60 -15.98
N ARG A 69 7.10 -2.58 -15.75
CA ARG A 69 6.26 -1.37 -15.73
C ARG A 69 5.54 -1.24 -14.40
N GLY A 70 6.30 -0.90 -13.35
CA GLY A 70 5.73 -0.73 -11.99
C GLY A 70 4.63 0.34 -11.89
N ASP A 71 4.45 1.19 -12.88
CA ASP A 71 3.33 2.12 -12.95
C ASP A 71 1.99 1.46 -13.33
N GLN A 72 1.99 0.20 -13.78
CA GLN A 72 0.80 -0.49 -14.26
C GLN A 72 0.12 -1.31 -13.13
N ALA A 73 -1.20 -1.25 -13.09
CA ALA A 73 -2.00 -1.97 -12.10
C ALA A 73 -2.32 -3.42 -12.49
N ALA A 74 -2.36 -3.71 -13.79
CA ALA A 74 -2.62 -5.04 -14.30
C ALA A 74 -1.33 -5.85 -14.32
N GLU A 75 -1.33 -7.02 -13.67
CA GLU A 75 -0.16 -7.90 -13.55
C GLU A 75 0.55 -8.16 -14.91
N PRO A 76 -0.14 -8.54 -16.00
CA PRO A 76 0.55 -8.78 -17.26
C PRO A 76 1.28 -7.55 -17.78
N ALA A 77 0.66 -6.37 -17.67
CA ALA A 77 1.25 -5.11 -18.09
C ALA A 77 2.40 -4.68 -17.18
N ALA A 78 2.31 -4.93 -15.87
CA ALA A 78 3.37 -4.62 -14.92
C ALA A 78 4.63 -5.46 -15.15
N HIS A 79 4.45 -6.71 -15.59
CA HIS A 79 5.53 -7.64 -15.88
C HIS A 79 6.14 -7.51 -17.29
N GLU A 80 5.57 -6.66 -18.16
CA GLU A 80 6.13 -6.39 -19.49
C GLU A 80 7.55 -5.82 -19.41
N GLY A 81 8.53 -6.54 -19.95
CA GLY A 81 9.93 -6.10 -19.98
C GLY A 81 10.72 -6.38 -18.69
N LEU A 82 10.24 -7.29 -17.83
CA LEU A 82 11.05 -7.86 -16.76
C LEU A 82 12.23 -8.68 -17.33
N GLY A 83 13.38 -8.57 -16.67
CA GLY A 83 14.60 -9.30 -17.02
C GLY A 83 15.40 -9.75 -15.79
N ASP A 84 16.50 -10.46 -16.04
CA ASP A 84 17.46 -10.83 -14.99
C ASP A 84 18.12 -9.54 -14.48
N PRO A 85 18.05 -9.27 -13.17
CA PRO A 85 18.58 -8.04 -12.61
C PRO A 85 20.12 -8.03 -12.51
N ARG A 86 20.78 -9.17 -12.77
CA ARG A 86 22.25 -9.32 -12.74
C ARG A 86 22.93 -8.91 -14.05
N ASP A 87 22.28 -8.05 -14.83
CA ASP A 87 22.87 -7.39 -15.99
C ASP A 87 23.79 -6.25 -15.55
N LEU A 88 25.01 -6.24 -16.10
CA LEU A 88 26.01 -5.20 -15.88
C LEU A 88 25.48 -3.79 -16.17
N ALA A 89 24.61 -3.65 -17.16
CA ALA A 89 24.01 -2.36 -17.50
C ALA A 89 23.18 -1.77 -16.35
N LYS A 90 22.53 -2.62 -15.54
CA LYS A 90 21.71 -2.21 -14.39
C LYS A 90 22.59 -1.79 -13.22
N CYS A 91 23.63 -2.57 -12.94
CA CYS A 91 24.57 -2.27 -11.86
C CYS A 91 25.38 -1.00 -12.15
N SER A 92 25.78 -0.79 -13.41
CA SER A 92 26.60 0.36 -13.82
C SER A 92 25.86 1.70 -13.81
N ALA A 93 24.52 1.69 -13.68
CA ALA A 93 23.74 2.92 -13.50
C ALA A 93 24.04 3.62 -12.16
N CYS A 94 24.47 2.87 -11.14
CA CYS A 94 24.79 3.40 -9.81
C CYS A 94 26.25 3.17 -9.40
N HIS A 95 26.90 2.12 -9.93
CA HIS A 95 28.25 1.72 -9.54
C HIS A 95 29.24 1.82 -10.69
N ALA A 96 30.25 2.69 -10.56
CA ALA A 96 31.32 2.81 -11.54
C ALA A 96 32.18 1.53 -11.66
N ASP A 97 32.26 0.76 -10.58
CA ASP A 97 33.01 -0.50 -10.46
C ASP A 97 32.10 -1.74 -10.52
N ALA A 98 30.94 -1.62 -11.20
CA ALA A 98 29.91 -2.66 -11.25
C ALA A 98 30.43 -4.07 -11.57
N ASN A 99 31.42 -4.21 -12.47
CA ASN A 99 32.05 -5.50 -12.79
C ASN A 99 32.69 -6.17 -11.57
N ALA A 100 33.41 -5.41 -10.74
CA ALA A 100 34.07 -5.94 -9.54
C ALA A 100 33.05 -6.34 -8.47
N LEU A 101 31.97 -5.55 -8.34
CA LEU A 101 30.89 -5.83 -7.38
C LEU A 101 30.03 -7.01 -7.80
N LEU A 102 29.72 -7.16 -9.09
CA LEU A 102 28.98 -8.31 -9.61
C LEU A 102 29.68 -9.64 -9.32
N ALA A 103 31.02 -9.66 -9.32
CA ALA A 103 31.80 -10.84 -8.97
C ALA A 103 31.52 -11.34 -7.53
N ARG A 104 31.12 -10.46 -6.61
CA ARG A 104 30.71 -10.83 -5.23
C ARG A 104 29.46 -11.72 -5.21
N TYR A 105 28.60 -11.57 -6.20
CA TYR A 105 27.33 -12.29 -6.31
C TYR A 105 27.35 -13.40 -7.37
N ALA A 106 28.51 -13.66 -7.99
CA ALA A 106 28.66 -14.79 -8.89
C ALA A 106 28.36 -16.09 -8.13
N PRO A 107 27.60 -17.03 -8.72
CA PRO A 107 27.31 -18.31 -8.09
C PRO A 107 28.63 -19.02 -7.78
N THR A 108 28.91 -19.25 -6.50
CA THR A 108 30.05 -20.09 -6.10
C THR A 108 29.71 -21.55 -6.41
N ALA A 109 30.71 -22.40 -6.64
CA ALA A 109 30.51 -23.83 -6.92
C ALA A 109 29.74 -24.60 -5.83
N ALA A 110 29.53 -23.99 -4.65
CA ALA A 110 28.62 -24.50 -3.62
C ALA A 110 27.15 -24.20 -3.97
N SER A 111 26.82 -23.00 -4.44
CA SER A 111 25.45 -22.58 -4.78
C SER A 111 24.85 -23.24 -6.04
N VAL A 112 25.66 -23.87 -6.89
CA VAL A 112 25.19 -24.61 -8.07
C VAL A 112 24.71 -26.03 -7.70
N ARG A 113 25.14 -26.56 -6.55
CA ARG A 113 24.76 -27.91 -6.11
C ARG A 113 23.37 -28.00 -5.49
N ASP A 114 22.77 -26.87 -5.12
CA ASP A 114 21.42 -26.81 -4.54
C ASP A 114 20.32 -26.54 -5.60
N GLY A 115 20.70 -26.40 -6.88
CA GLY A 115 19.78 -26.08 -7.98
C GLY A 115 19.33 -27.27 -8.84
N GLY A 116 19.63 -28.51 -8.43
CA GLY A 116 19.39 -29.70 -9.24
C GLY A 116 18.73 -30.84 -8.45
N ALA A 117 17.51 -31.17 -8.90
CA ALA A 117 16.70 -32.35 -8.58
C ALA A 117 15.89 -32.35 -7.27
N ASP A 118 14.63 -32.75 -7.46
CA ASP A 118 13.58 -32.96 -6.48
C ASP A 118 14.06 -33.66 -5.20
N ALA A 119 14.08 -32.93 -4.09
CA ALA A 119 14.10 -33.52 -2.76
C ALA A 119 13.38 -32.60 -1.77
N ALA A 120 12.24 -33.07 -1.26
CA ALA A 120 11.57 -32.45 -0.13
C ALA A 120 12.52 -32.37 1.08
N PRO A 121 12.64 -31.22 1.77
CA PRO A 121 13.46 -31.15 2.97
C PRO A 121 12.68 -31.70 4.17
N THR A 122 13.08 -32.89 4.62
CA THR A 122 12.73 -33.40 5.95
C THR A 122 13.75 -32.87 6.96
N GLY A 123 13.32 -32.01 7.89
CA GLY A 123 13.88 -31.96 9.25
C GLY A 123 14.93 -30.89 9.59
N SER A 124 14.40 -29.82 10.21
CA SER A 124 14.86 -29.30 11.52
C SER A 124 16.14 -28.47 11.62
N GLY A 125 15.95 -27.17 11.38
CA GLY A 125 16.73 -26.09 12.00
C GLY A 125 15.92 -24.80 11.90
N ALA A 126 14.93 -24.61 12.78
CA ALA A 126 14.04 -23.45 12.75
C ALA A 126 14.85 -22.15 12.94
N PRO A 127 14.86 -21.21 11.98
CA PRO A 127 15.28 -19.85 12.25
C PRO A 127 14.22 -19.20 13.13
N SER A 128 14.69 -18.52 14.18
CA SER A 128 13.86 -17.66 15.03
C SER A 128 13.06 -16.67 14.16
N PRO A 129 11.75 -16.45 14.42
CA PRO A 129 10.99 -15.46 13.67
C PRO A 129 11.60 -14.08 13.90
N ARG A 130 12.33 -13.58 12.90
CA ARG A 130 12.76 -12.18 12.87
C ARG A 130 11.51 -11.32 12.73
N ALA A 131 11.33 -10.40 13.68
CA ALA A 131 10.21 -9.47 13.73
C ALA A 131 10.00 -8.77 12.38
N PRO A 132 8.75 -8.53 11.96
CA PRO A 132 8.47 -7.76 10.75
C PRO A 132 9.16 -6.40 10.82
N SER A 133 9.86 -6.03 9.76
CA SER A 133 10.38 -4.67 9.59
C SER A 133 9.20 -3.69 9.51
N PRO A 134 9.30 -2.49 10.11
CA PRO A 134 8.17 -1.60 10.37
C PRO A 134 7.74 -0.78 9.14
N HIS A 135 7.80 -1.38 7.95
CA HIS A 135 7.31 -0.73 6.74
C HIS A 135 5.82 -1.03 6.59
N GLY A 136 5.04 -0.18 7.26
CA GLY A 136 3.67 0.12 6.87
C GLY A 136 2.65 -0.96 7.17
N ASP A 137 2.49 -1.31 8.46
CA ASP A 137 1.18 -1.81 8.88
C ASP A 137 0.12 -0.77 8.44
N PRO A 138 -0.98 -1.18 7.77
CA PRO A 138 -2.12 -0.30 7.47
C PRO A 138 -2.91 -0.02 8.75
N GLY A 139 -2.21 0.43 9.80
CA GLY A 139 -2.81 0.93 11.02
C GLY A 139 -3.67 2.15 10.69
N PRO A 140 -4.79 2.34 11.42
CA PRO A 140 -5.64 3.50 11.21
C PRO A 140 -4.79 4.77 11.32
N ASN A 141 -4.83 5.60 10.28
CA ASN A 141 -4.14 6.89 10.29
C ASN A 141 -4.87 7.81 11.27
N LEU A 142 -4.41 7.81 12.53
CA LEU A 142 -5.03 8.54 13.63
C LEU A 142 -5.09 10.06 13.37
N VAL A 143 -4.15 10.59 12.59
CA VAL A 143 -4.15 12.00 12.16
C VAL A 143 -5.32 12.27 11.23
N LEU A 144 -5.50 11.43 10.20
CA LEU A 144 -6.63 11.54 9.28
C LEU A 144 -7.97 11.34 10.01
N ALA A 145 -8.06 10.34 10.90
CA ALA A 145 -9.25 10.10 11.70
C ALA A 145 -9.59 11.31 12.60
N GLY A 146 -8.56 11.93 13.21
CA GLY A 146 -8.71 13.16 13.99
C GLY A 146 -9.22 14.33 13.15
N LEU A 147 -8.65 14.56 11.97
CA LEU A 147 -9.07 15.63 11.06
C LEU A 147 -10.54 15.47 10.62
N VAL A 148 -10.94 14.25 10.24
CA VAL A 148 -12.33 13.93 9.89
C VAL A 148 -13.27 14.22 11.07
N GLY A 149 -12.87 13.83 12.30
CA GLY A 149 -13.63 14.12 13.51
C GLY A 149 -13.82 15.62 13.77
N VAL A 150 -12.77 16.42 13.62
CA VAL A 150 -12.83 17.89 13.78
C VAL A 150 -13.78 18.52 12.76
N VAL A 151 -13.68 18.13 11.48
CA VAL A 151 -14.56 18.66 10.42
C VAL A 151 -16.03 18.31 10.71
N ALA A 152 -16.30 17.08 11.15
CA ALA A 152 -17.66 16.66 11.51
C ALA A 152 -18.24 17.48 12.68
N LEU A 153 -17.44 17.74 13.72
CA LEU A 153 -17.85 18.55 14.86
C LEU A 153 -18.12 20.01 14.47
N LEU A 154 -17.29 20.60 13.62
CA LEU A 154 -17.49 21.96 13.10
C LEU A 154 -18.77 22.05 12.27
N ALA A 155 -19.01 21.10 11.37
CA ALA A 155 -20.24 21.03 10.57
C ALA A 155 -21.49 20.92 11.46
N ALA A 156 -21.46 20.04 12.47
CA ALA A 156 -22.55 19.92 13.44
C ALA A 156 -22.79 21.24 14.21
N GLY A 157 -21.73 21.92 14.62
CA GLY A 157 -21.80 23.23 15.28
C GLY A 157 -22.47 24.30 14.41
N VAL A 158 -22.15 24.33 13.11
CA VAL A 158 -22.77 25.26 12.14
C VAL A 158 -24.26 24.97 11.99
N VAL A 159 -24.66 23.69 11.89
CA VAL A 159 -26.07 23.29 11.78
C VAL A 159 -26.86 23.72 13.03
N VAL A 160 -26.35 23.43 14.23
CA VAL A 160 -27.00 23.83 15.49
C VAL A 160 -27.13 25.34 15.60
N ARG A 161 -26.11 26.10 15.19
CA ARG A 161 -26.16 27.56 15.16
C ARG A 161 -27.24 28.07 14.21
N GLN A 162 -27.32 27.50 13.01
CA GLN A 162 -28.34 27.86 12.00
C GLN A 162 -29.76 27.60 12.52
N GLU A 163 -29.99 26.46 13.17
CA GLU A 163 -31.29 26.14 13.77
C GLU A 163 -31.69 27.12 14.88
N ARG A 164 -30.73 27.51 15.74
CA ARG A 164 -30.97 28.52 16.78
C ARG A 164 -31.34 29.88 16.20
N LEU A 165 -30.65 30.32 15.15
CA LEU A 165 -30.94 31.59 14.46
C LEU A 165 -32.33 31.57 13.79
N ARG A 166 -32.72 30.45 13.17
CA ARG A 166 -34.07 30.27 12.61
C ARG A 166 -35.15 30.33 13.69
N ALA A 167 -34.93 29.69 14.83
CA ALA A 167 -35.86 29.70 15.97
C ALA A 167 -35.96 31.06 16.68
N ALA A 168 -34.92 31.90 16.62
CA ALA A 168 -34.97 33.27 17.13
C ALA A 168 -35.76 34.19 16.18
N SER A 169 -35.58 34.01 14.87
CA SER A 169 -36.27 34.78 13.83
C SER A 169 -37.78 34.51 13.84
N SER A 170 -38.20 33.25 14.02
CA SER A 170 -39.63 32.90 14.09
C SER A 170 -40.33 33.48 15.33
N ARG A 171 -39.66 33.52 16.49
CA ARG A 171 -40.20 34.12 17.72
C ARG A 171 -40.39 35.64 17.59
N SER A 172 -39.46 36.32 16.92
CA SER A 172 -39.54 37.76 16.69
C SER A 172 -40.67 38.16 15.73
N ALA A 173 -41.01 37.26 14.79
CA ALA A 173 -42.13 37.48 13.86
C ALA A 173 -43.51 37.35 14.55
N VAL A 174 -43.64 36.44 15.53
CA VAL A 174 -44.90 36.23 16.28
C VAL A 174 -45.20 37.37 17.24
N SER A 175 -44.19 38.03 17.82
CA SER A 175 -44.39 39.12 18.79
C SER A 175 -44.83 40.46 18.17
N LYS A 176 -44.84 40.59 16.84
CA LYS A 176 -45.20 41.83 16.12
C LYS A 176 -46.64 41.84 15.57
N VAL A 177 -47.40 40.78 15.81
CA VAL A 177 -48.82 40.63 15.45
C VAL A 177 -49.66 40.72 16.72
#